data_AF-A0A7S1MB09-F1
#
_entry.id   AF-A0A7S1MB09-F1
#
_cell.length_a   1.000
_cell.length_b   1.000
_cell.length_c   1.000
_cell.angle_alpha   90.00
_cell.angle_beta   90.00
_cell.angle_gamma   90.00
#
_symmetry.space_group_name_H-M   'P 1'
#
loop_
_entity.id
_entity.type
_entity.pdbx_description
1 polymer ?
#
loop_
_entity_poly.entity_id
_entity_poly.type
_entity_poly.pdbx_seq_one_letter_code
_entity_poly.pdbx_strand_id
1 'polypeptide(L)'
;PSLMTVVGLPKRDKYNWNAYLASPLDKIPLAKDFAVAIIRGCAMHSVLDFGNRPVSVVLIARCSKQYAGARYLKRGVNEDGHVANHVEVEQILVDEKSLTPDRRSGTFSSFVQVRGSVPVFWGHE
;
A
#
# COMPACT_ATOMS: atom_id res chain seq x y z
N PRO A 1 -4.40 -10.94 -12.13
CA PRO A 1 -4.02 -9.84 -11.21
C PRO A 1 -4.30 -10.23 -9.75
N SER A 2 -3.27 -10.49 -8.94
CA SER A 2 -3.48 -10.86 -7.52
C SER A 2 -3.98 -9.65 -6.72
N LEU A 3 -5.04 -9.84 -5.94
CA LEU A 3 -5.68 -8.79 -5.11
C LEU A 3 -4.91 -8.48 -3.80
N MET A 4 -3.87 -9.27 -3.52
CA MET A 4 -3.06 -9.16 -2.30
C MET A 4 -1.57 -9.26 -2.67
N THR A 5 -0.78 -8.35 -2.09
CA THR A 5 0.67 -8.27 -2.26
C THR A 5 1.33 -8.19 -0.89
N VAL A 6 2.42 -8.92 -0.70
CA VAL A 6 3.28 -8.83 0.49
C VAL A 6 4.15 -7.57 0.39
N VAL A 7 4.08 -6.70 1.38
CA VAL A 7 4.93 -5.50 1.48
C VAL A 7 5.39 -5.38 2.94
N GLY A 8 6.67 -5.08 3.16
CA GLY A 8 7.25 -4.90 4.49
C GLY A 8 6.72 -3.63 5.19
N LEU A 9 5.49 -3.69 5.70
CA LEU A 9 4.83 -2.57 6.36
C LEU A 9 4.99 -2.62 7.89
N PRO A 10 5.05 -1.45 8.56
CA PRO A 10 4.95 -1.39 10.01
C PRO A 10 3.66 -2.07 10.53
N LYS A 11 3.74 -2.74 11.69
CA LYS A 11 2.59 -3.48 12.26
C LYS A 11 1.32 -2.63 12.45
N ARG A 12 1.45 -1.33 12.74
CA ARG A 12 0.33 -0.39 12.97
C ARG A 12 -0.08 0.42 11.74
N ASP A 13 0.42 0.05 10.56
CA ASP A 13 0.08 0.75 9.32
C ASP A 13 -1.42 0.57 8.97
N LYS A 14 -2.07 1.66 8.50
CA LYS A 14 -3.43 1.66 7.96
C LYS A 14 -3.58 0.77 6.71
N TYR A 15 -2.47 0.36 6.09
CA TYR A 15 -2.42 -0.56 4.95
C TYR A 15 -2.12 -2.01 5.29
N ASN A 16 -1.76 -2.33 6.54
CA ASN A 16 -1.53 -3.72 6.98
C ASN A 16 -2.87 -4.46 7.12
N TRP A 17 -3.34 -5.06 6.02
CA TRP A 17 -4.70 -5.57 5.87
C TRP A 17 -4.97 -6.81 6.73
N ASN A 18 -3.98 -7.70 6.87
CA ASN A 18 -4.10 -8.92 7.65
C ASN A 18 -3.75 -8.74 9.14
N ALA A 19 -3.52 -7.51 9.63
CA ALA A 19 -3.09 -7.27 11.01
C ALA A 19 -4.01 -7.90 12.07
N TYR A 20 -5.34 -7.89 11.85
CA TYR A 20 -6.28 -8.53 12.78
C TYR A 20 -6.07 -10.05 12.83
N LEU A 21 -5.92 -10.69 11.67
CA LEU A 21 -5.69 -12.13 11.55
C LEU A 21 -4.31 -12.54 12.05
N ALA A 22 -3.32 -11.67 11.90
CA ALA A 22 -1.96 -11.89 12.38
C ALA A 22 -1.79 -11.62 13.89
N SER A 23 -2.75 -10.93 14.52
CA SER A 23 -2.65 -10.53 15.94
C SER A 23 -2.45 -11.68 16.94
N PRO A 24 -2.94 -12.93 16.72
CA PRO A 24 -2.63 -14.04 17.61
C PRO A 24 -1.15 -14.47 17.54
N LEU A 25 -0.49 -14.31 16.39
CA LEU A 25 0.92 -14.67 16.20
C LEU A 25 1.85 -13.78 17.01
N ASP A 26 1.44 -12.54 17.30
CA ASP A 26 2.20 -11.60 18.12
C ASP A 26 2.42 -12.09 19.55
N LYS A 27 1.58 -13.01 20.03
CA LYS A 27 1.65 -13.60 21.36
C LYS A 27 2.60 -14.80 21.42
N ILE A 28 3.07 -15.29 20.27
CA ILE A 28 3.94 -16.46 20.17
C ILE A 28 5.33 -15.96 19.75
N PRO A 29 6.32 -15.92 20.65
CA PRO A 29 7.64 -15.34 20.37
C PRO A 29 8.29 -15.88 19.09
N LEU A 30 8.16 -17.18 18.85
CA LEU A 30 8.71 -17.86 17.68
C LEU A 30 7.90 -17.61 16.39
N ALA A 31 6.60 -17.31 16.48
CA ALA A 31 5.75 -17.10 15.31
C ALA A 31 5.74 -15.65 14.83
N LYS A 32 6.27 -14.71 15.62
CA LYS A 32 6.32 -13.28 15.32
C LYS A 32 7.04 -12.99 14.01
N ASP A 33 8.07 -13.76 13.68
CA ASP A 33 8.86 -13.60 12.45
C ASP A 33 8.13 -14.11 11.20
N PHE A 34 7.09 -14.93 11.38
CA PHE A 34 6.23 -15.42 10.30
C PHE A 34 5.07 -14.47 9.98
N ALA A 35 4.86 -13.43 10.80
CA ALA A 35 3.79 -12.46 10.60
C ALA A 35 4.18 -11.45 9.50
N VAL A 36 3.79 -11.77 8.27
CA VAL A 36 4.05 -10.92 7.09
C VAL A 36 2.87 -9.97 6.86
N ALA A 37 3.16 -8.68 6.69
CA ALA A 37 2.14 -7.69 6.36
C ALA A 37 1.72 -7.80 4.87
N ILE A 38 0.41 -7.71 4.65
CA ILE A 38 -0.20 -7.82 3.32
C ILE A 38 -1.00 -6.54 3.05
N ILE A 39 -0.87 -6.00 1.84
CA ILE A 39 -1.74 -4.92 1.36
C ILE A 39 -2.92 -5.48 0.59
N ARG A 40 -4.07 -4.81 0.70
CA ARG A 40 -5.15 -4.92 -0.27
C ARG A 40 -4.95 -3.88 -1.36
N GLY A 41 -4.89 -4.31 -2.62
CA GLY A 41 -4.67 -3.40 -3.75
C GLY A 41 -3.89 -4.08 -4.86
N CYS A 42 -2.84 -3.45 -5.36
CA CYS A 42 -1.95 -4.05 -6.35
C CYS A 42 -0.50 -3.58 -6.17
N ALA A 43 0.44 -4.40 -6.66
CA ALA A 43 1.80 -4.00 -6.94
C ALA A 43 2.17 -4.51 -8.33
N MET A 44 2.76 -3.64 -9.15
CA MET A 44 3.14 -3.91 -10.52
C MET A 44 4.52 -3.36 -10.76
N HIS A 45 5.31 -4.06 -11.58
CA HIS A 45 6.63 -3.62 -12.00
C HIS A 45 6.77 -3.83 -13.50
N SER A 46 7.40 -2.87 -14.16
CA SER A 46 7.75 -2.94 -15.57
C SER A 46 9.05 -2.17 -15.80
N VAL A 47 9.80 -2.53 -16.83
CA VAL A 47 11.01 -1.81 -17.24
C VAL A 47 10.71 -1.15 -18.58
N LEU A 48 10.92 0.15 -18.66
CA LEU A 48 10.75 0.96 -19.87
C LEU A 48 12.11 1.50 -20.31
N ASP A 49 12.37 1.54 -21.61
CA ASP A 49 13.59 2.17 -22.14
C ASP A 49 13.27 3.56 -22.69
N PHE A 50 13.92 4.58 -22.14
CA PHE A 50 13.83 5.96 -22.58
C PHE A 50 15.14 6.39 -23.27
N GLY A 51 15.32 5.94 -24.51
CA GLY A 51 16.47 6.35 -25.32
C GLY A 51 17.81 5.84 -24.75
N ASN A 52 17.92 4.52 -24.57
CA ASN A 52 19.04 3.87 -23.90
C ASN A 52 19.16 4.32 -22.44
N ARG A 53 18.03 4.46 -21.76
CA ARG A 53 17.95 4.66 -20.31
C ARG A 53 16.86 3.74 -19.77
N PRO A 54 17.22 2.50 -19.40
CA PRO A 54 16.28 1.60 -18.77
C PRO A 54 15.84 2.17 -17.42
N VAL A 55 14.54 2.37 -17.26
CA VAL A 55 13.90 2.85 -16.04
C VAL A 55 12.89 1.80 -15.60
N SER A 56 13.08 1.27 -14.40
CA SER A 56 12.05 0.47 -13.75
C SER A 56 10.96 1.38 -13.22
N VAL A 57 9.72 1.07 -13.60
CA VAL A 57 8.51 1.69 -13.06
C VAL A 57 7.82 0.67 -12.17
N VAL A 58 7.67 1.02 -10.89
CA VAL A 58 6.88 0.25 -9.93
C VAL A 58 5.65 1.06 -9.58
N LEU A 59 4.47 0.44 -9.64
CA LEU A 59 3.21 1.03 -9.22
C LEU A 59 2.64 0.21 -8.08
N ILE A 60 2.41 0.84 -6.93
CA ILE A 60 1.81 0.20 -5.76
C ILE A 60 0.53 0.96 -5.40
N ALA A 61 -0.62 0.29 -5.49
CA ALA A 61 -1.87 0.81 -4.94
C ALA A 61 -2.20 0.10 -3.61
N ARG A 62 -2.42 0.87 -2.55
CA ARG A 62 -2.73 0.38 -1.20
C ARG A 62 -4.06 0.93 -0.72
N CYS A 63 -5.00 0.05 -0.39
CA CYS A 63 -6.29 0.41 0.20
C CYS A 63 -6.21 0.42 1.73
N SER A 64 -6.61 1.51 2.36
CA SER A 64 -6.67 1.60 3.82
C SER A 64 -7.72 0.65 4.38
N LYS A 65 -7.40 -0.01 5.50
CA LYS A 65 -8.37 -0.79 6.31
C LYS A 65 -9.22 0.08 7.23
N GLN A 66 -8.80 1.31 7.49
CA GLN A 66 -9.55 2.23 8.34
C GLN A 66 -10.84 2.62 7.64
N TYR A 67 -11.95 2.58 8.37
CA TYR A 67 -13.29 2.87 7.86
C TYR A 67 -13.63 2.15 6.54
N ALA A 68 -13.12 0.92 6.41
CA ALA A 68 -13.43 0.04 5.28
C ALA A 68 -14.88 -0.46 5.36
N GLY A 69 -15.50 -0.67 4.20
CA GLY A 69 -16.83 -1.28 4.08
C GLY A 69 -17.35 -1.23 2.65
N ALA A 70 -18.56 -1.74 2.44
CA ALA A 70 -19.19 -1.73 1.12
C ALA A 70 -19.50 -0.29 0.67
N ARG A 71 -19.33 0.00 -0.63
CA ARG A 71 -19.46 1.34 -1.22
C ARG A 71 -20.81 2.02 -0.94
N TYR A 72 -21.87 1.25 -0.77
CA TYR A 72 -23.23 1.74 -0.48
C TYR A 72 -23.53 1.88 1.01
N LEU A 73 -22.66 1.36 1.89
CA LEU A 73 -22.82 1.38 3.35
C LEU A 73 -21.82 2.30 4.04
N LYS A 74 -20.70 2.63 3.38
CA LYS A 74 -19.62 3.45 3.93
C LYS A 74 -19.17 4.50 2.90
N ARG A 75 -19.41 5.75 3.25
CA ARG A 75 -19.00 6.96 2.53
C ARG A 75 -18.63 8.02 3.56
N GLY A 76 -18.06 9.12 3.08
CA GLY A 76 -17.72 10.22 3.97
C GLY A 76 -16.55 9.92 4.90
N VAL A 77 -16.55 10.60 6.04
CA VAL A 77 -15.58 10.47 7.13
C VAL A 77 -16.26 9.92 8.39
N ASN A 78 -15.51 9.15 9.20
CA ASN A 78 -15.97 8.71 10.52
C ASN A 78 -15.55 9.68 11.63
N GLU A 79 -15.98 9.42 12.87
CA GLU A 79 -15.66 10.24 14.05
C GLU A 79 -14.15 10.33 14.33
N ASP A 80 -13.37 9.32 13.94
CA ASP A 80 -11.91 9.31 14.06
C ASP A 80 -11.19 10.07 12.91
N GLY A 81 -11.93 10.66 11.96
CA GLY A 81 -11.35 11.39 10.83
C GLY A 81 -10.91 10.51 9.63
N HIS A 82 -11.21 9.20 9.64
CA HIS A 82 -10.88 8.30 8.54
C HIS A 82 -11.94 8.36 7.44
N VAL A 83 -11.52 8.72 6.22
CA VAL A 83 -12.40 8.70 5.04
C VAL A 83 -12.58 7.29 4.49
N ALA A 84 -13.80 6.96 4.07
CA ALA A 84 -14.10 5.67 3.46
C ALA A 84 -13.39 5.55 2.11
N ASN A 85 -13.07 4.33 1.68
CA ASN A 85 -12.44 4.05 0.38
C ASN A 85 -11.11 4.80 0.14
N HIS A 86 -10.35 5.08 1.21
CA HIS A 86 -9.03 5.70 1.11
C HIS A 86 -8.03 4.77 0.41
N VAL A 87 -7.36 5.27 -0.63
CA VAL A 87 -6.35 4.57 -1.42
C VAL A 87 -5.15 5.48 -1.63
N GLU A 88 -3.95 4.95 -1.40
CA GLU A 88 -2.68 5.55 -1.85
C GLU A 88 -2.20 4.82 -3.11
N VAL A 89 -1.79 5.57 -4.13
CA VAL A 89 -1.12 5.05 -5.32
C VAL A 89 0.27 5.64 -5.36
N GLU A 90 1.28 4.80 -5.21
CA GLU A 90 2.69 5.19 -5.25
C GLU A 90 3.32 4.73 -6.56
N GLN A 91 3.92 5.67 -7.28
CA GLN A 91 4.78 5.41 -8.42
C GLN A 91 6.23 5.54 -7.97
N ILE A 92 7.02 4.48 -8.13
CA ILE A 92 8.46 4.48 -7.88
C ILE A 92 9.15 4.32 -9.22
N LEU A 93 10.08 5.23 -9.51
CA LEU A 93 10.99 5.11 -10.66
C LEU A 93 12.37 4.78 -10.16
N VAL A 94 13.03 3.85 -10.86
CA VAL A 94 14.42 3.46 -10.60
C VAL A 94 15.21 3.61 -11.87
N ASP A 95 16.28 4.39 -11.83
CA ASP A 95 17.23 4.43 -12.93
C ASP A 95 18.13 3.19 -12.86
N GLU A 96 17.88 2.21 -13.73
CA GLU A 96 18.58 0.93 -13.70
C GLU A 96 20.10 1.07 -13.94
N LYS A 97 20.53 2.12 -14.66
CA LYS A 97 21.97 2.37 -14.89
C LYS A 97 22.69 2.87 -13.64
N SER A 98 21.95 3.48 -12.72
CA SER A 98 22.51 4.02 -11.49
C SER A 98 22.63 2.98 -10.38
N LEU A 99 22.05 1.78 -10.57
CA LEU A 99 22.05 0.74 -9.55
C LEU A 99 23.44 0.12 -9.37
N THR A 100 23.83 -0.06 -8.12
CA THR A 100 25.00 -0.90 -7.80
C THR A 100 24.75 -2.37 -8.21
N PRO A 101 25.80 -3.17 -8.43
CA PRO A 101 25.64 -4.58 -8.81
C PRO A 101 24.80 -5.40 -7.81
N ASP A 102 24.88 -5.07 -6.52
CA ASP A 102 24.08 -5.68 -5.45
C ASP A 102 22.67 -5.08 -5.32
N ARG A 103 22.34 -4.08 -6.15
CA ARG A 103 21.07 -3.34 -6.21
C ARG A 103 20.66 -2.67 -4.90
N ARG A 104 21.62 -2.44 -3.98
CA ARG A 104 21.35 -1.81 -2.68
C ARG A 104 21.36 -0.29 -2.71
N SER A 105 21.92 0.31 -3.75
CA SER A 105 21.96 1.75 -3.93
C SER A 105 21.79 2.14 -5.40
N GLY A 106 21.40 3.38 -5.62
CA GLY A 106 21.12 3.95 -6.94
C GLY A 106 20.21 5.17 -6.83
N THR A 107 19.70 5.63 -7.96
CA THR A 107 18.79 6.78 -8.06
C THR A 107 17.35 6.29 -8.13
N PHE A 108 16.56 6.75 -7.16
CA PHE A 108 15.16 6.41 -7.02
C PHE A 108 14.33 7.69 -6.88
N SER A 109 13.11 7.68 -7.37
CA SER A 109 12.10 8.70 -7.05
C SER A 109 10.80 8.02 -6.70
N SER A 110 10.09 8.53 -5.70
CA SER A 110 8.74 8.08 -5.36
C SER A 110 7.77 9.26 -5.42
N PHE A 111 6.60 9.02 -5.99
CA PHE A 111 5.50 9.98 -6.06
C PHE A 111 4.20 9.30 -5.62
N VAL A 112 3.51 9.89 -4.64
CA VAL A 112 2.29 9.35 -4.07
C VAL A 112 1.10 10.23 -4.42
N GLN A 113 0.04 9.60 -4.91
CA GLN A 113 -1.28 10.20 -5.07
C GLN A 113 -2.28 9.53 -4.14
N VAL A 114 -3.22 10.31 -3.64
CA VAL A 114 -4.28 9.83 -2.73
C VAL A 114 -5.65 10.00 -3.37
N ARG A 115 -6.55 9.06 -3.12
CA ARG A 115 -7.98 9.19 -3.39
C ARG A 115 -8.77 8.65 -2.21
N GLY A 116 -9.95 9.18 -1.98
CA GLY A 116 -10.85 8.69 -0.94
C GLY A 116 -12.25 9.24 -1.11
N SER A 117 -13.14 8.90 -0.18
CA SER A 117 -14.42 9.60 -0.07
C SER A 117 -14.18 11.06 0.31
N VAL A 118 -15.08 11.95 -0.13
CA VAL A 118 -15.09 13.35 0.30
C VAL A 118 -15.21 13.38 1.84
N PRO A 119 -14.42 14.20 2.56
CA PRO A 119 -14.38 14.21 4.01
C PRO A 119 -15.58 14.94 4.63
N VAL A 120 -16.79 14.44 4.38
CA VAL A 120 -18.05 14.90 4.96
C VAL A 120 -18.66 13.78 5.77
N PHE A 121 -19.32 14.08 6.89
CA PHE A 121 -20.04 13.04 7.62
C PHE A 121 -21.15 12.46 6.74
N TRP A 122 -21.20 11.13 6.65
CA TRP A 122 -22.20 10.44 5.85
C TRP A 122 -23.36 10.01 6.74
N GLY A 123 -24.51 10.67 6.57
CA GLY A 123 -25.80 10.21 7.10
C GLY A 123 -26.59 9.50 6.00
N HIS A 124 -27.24 8.40 6.35
CA HIS A 124 -28.43 7.96 5.60
C HIS A 124 -29.60 8.74 6.21
N GLU A 125 -30.02 9.82 5.56
CA GLU A 125 -31.42 10.26 5.70
C GLU A 125 -32.31 9.32 4.87
#